data_AF-A0A2J0MEU1-F1
#
_entry.id   AF-A0A2J0MEU1-F1
#
_cell.length_a   1.000
_cell.length_b   1.000
_cell.length_c   1.000
_cell.angle_alpha   90.00
_cell.angle_beta   90.00
_cell.angle_gamma   90.00
#
_symmetry.space_group_name_H-M   'P 1'
#
loop_
_entity.id
_entity.type
_entity.pdbx_description
1 polymer ?
#
loop_
_entity_poly.entity_id
_entity_poly.type
_entity_poly.pdbx_seq_one_letter_code
_entity_poly.pdbx_strand_id
1 'polypeptide(L)'
;AGVHNRGDWDLTRHSQYSKVDLSYRDPESSEQFTPYIIETSDGADRATLMFLADAYEEVQTRSGERESKHETEVVLRLHKDLAPIKIA
;
A
#
# COMPACT_ATOMS: atom_id res chain seq x y z
N ALA A 1 6.51 0.51 -3.71
CA ALA A 1 7.05 0.93 -2.41
C ALA A 1 8.46 1.49 -2.52
N GLY A 2 8.81 2.39 -1.61
CA GLY A 2 10.16 2.86 -1.34
C GLY A 2 10.39 2.99 0.17
N VAL A 3 11.62 2.77 0.60
CA VAL A 3 12.07 3.01 1.98
C VAL A 3 13.25 3.96 1.91
N HIS A 4 13.09 5.15 2.49
CA HIS A 4 14.06 6.23 2.35
C HIS A 4 14.47 6.75 3.73
N ASN A 5 15.78 6.74 4.01
CA ASN A 5 16.33 7.58 5.06
C ASN A 5 16.55 8.98 4.48
N ARG A 6 15.70 9.92 4.86
CA ARG A 6 15.71 11.30 4.36
C ARG A 6 16.51 12.25 5.25
N GLY A 7 17.07 11.75 6.34
CA GLY A 7 17.80 12.55 7.33
C GLY A 7 16.90 13.64 7.91
N ASP A 8 17.47 14.82 8.14
CA ASP A 8 16.78 15.98 8.72
C ASP A 8 16.23 16.98 7.69
N TRP A 9 16.38 16.69 6.38
CA TRP A 9 16.11 17.65 5.31
C TRP A 9 14.69 18.22 5.37
N ASP A 10 13.69 17.36 5.57
CA ASP A 10 12.27 17.76 5.55
C ASP A 10 11.95 18.75 6.68
N LEU A 11 12.31 18.41 7.92
CA LEU A 11 12.01 19.23 9.08
C LEU A 11 12.82 20.53 9.08
N THR A 12 14.10 20.48 8.72
CA THR A 12 14.95 21.68 8.63
C THR A 12 14.40 22.66 7.61
N ARG A 13 13.94 22.18 6.45
CA ARG A 13 13.28 23.03 5.44
C ARG A 13 11.96 23.59 5.98
N HIS A 14 11.10 22.76 6.57
CA HIS A 14 9.83 23.24 7.11
C HIS A 14 10.02 24.31 8.19
N SER A 15 10.93 24.13 9.14
CA SER A 15 11.25 25.14 10.16
C SER A 15 11.75 26.45 9.55
N GLN A 16 12.62 26.39 8.53
CA GLN A 16 13.14 27.58 7.85
C GLN A 16 12.04 28.47 7.25
N TYR A 17 11.06 27.87 6.58
CA TYR A 17 10.01 28.61 5.86
C TYR A 17 8.76 28.88 6.70
N SER A 18 8.42 28.01 7.65
CA SER A 18 7.27 28.20 8.54
C SER A 18 7.57 29.12 9.73
N LYS A 19 8.84 29.28 10.10
CA LYS A 19 9.31 29.98 11.32
C LYS A 19 8.87 29.30 12.62
N VAL A 20 8.43 28.05 12.55
CA VAL A 20 8.13 27.21 13.71
C VAL A 20 9.34 26.32 14.01
N ASP A 21 9.78 26.31 15.27
CA ASP A 21 10.80 25.36 15.74
C ASP A 21 10.19 23.96 15.79
N LEU A 22 10.74 23.05 14.98
CA LEU A 22 10.34 21.64 14.91
C LEU A 22 11.41 20.72 15.53
N SER A 23 12.38 21.28 16.25
CA SER A 23 13.35 20.48 16.99
C SER A 23 12.69 19.73 18.15
N TYR A 24 13.27 18.59 18.49
CA TYR A 24 12.86 17.79 19.62
C TYR A 24 13.88 17.94 20.74
N ARG A 25 13.39 18.03 21.98
CA ARG A 25 14.23 17.98 23.17
C ARG A 25 14.00 16.66 23.88
N ASP A 26 15.05 15.86 23.95
CA ASP A 26 15.00 14.57 24.61
C ASP A 26 14.86 14.73 26.14
N PRO A 27 13.87 14.09 26.78
CA PRO A 27 13.60 14.30 28.20
C PRO A 27 14.65 13.68 29.13
N GLU A 28 15.41 12.69 28.67
CA GLU A 28 16.40 11.98 29.49
C GLU A 28 17.77 12.67 29.43
N SER A 29 18.26 12.95 28.22
CA SER A 29 19.56 13.58 27.95
C SER A 29 19.50 15.11 27.96
N SER A 30 18.30 15.71 27.85
CA SER A 30 18.11 17.15 27.64
C SER A 30 18.70 17.71 26.35
N GLU A 31 19.18 16.85 25.43
CA GLU A 31 19.72 17.24 24.13
C GLU A 31 18.61 17.73 23.20
N GLN A 32 18.89 18.76 22.42
CA GLN A 32 18.00 19.29 21.40
C GLN A 32 18.55 18.96 20.01
N PHE A 33 17.73 18.33 19.17
CA PHE A 33 18.12 17.94 17.81
C PHE A 33 16.95 17.98 16.84
N THR A 34 17.24 17.98 15.54
CA THR A 34 16.23 17.79 14.49
C THR A 34 16.05 16.29 14.23
N PRO A 35 14.86 15.72 14.46
CA PRO A 35 14.63 14.30 14.21
C PRO A 35 14.86 13.91 12.75
N TYR A 36 15.39 12.71 12.54
CA TYR A 36 15.54 12.17 11.19
C TYR A 36 14.22 11.54 10.70
N ILE A 37 13.92 11.73 9.43
CA ILE A 37 12.79 11.10 8.75
C ILE A 37 13.24 9.80 8.11
N ILE A 38 12.64 8.71 8.57
CA ILE A 38 12.64 7.41 7.88
C ILE A 38 11.27 7.25 7.24
N GLU A 39 11.22 7.37 5.92
CA GLU A 39 9.98 7.31 5.15
C GLU A 39 9.76 5.90 4.59
N THR A 40 8.58 5.33 4.86
CA THR A 40 8.05 4.18 4.14
C THR A 40 6.87 4.65 3.30
N SER A 41 7.03 4.65 1.97
CA SER A 41 5.98 5.06 1.04
C SER A 41 5.57 3.91 0.14
N ASP A 42 4.27 3.83 -0.16
CA ASP A 42 3.75 2.88 -1.14
C ASP A 42 2.60 3.46 -1.95
N GLY A 43 2.38 2.90 -3.14
CA GLY A 43 1.35 3.36 -4.07
C GLY A 43 0.09 2.49 -3.98
N ALA A 44 -0.97 3.03 -3.37
CA ALA A 44 -2.24 2.32 -3.19
C ALA A 44 -2.85 1.84 -4.52
N ASP A 45 -2.83 2.67 -5.56
CA ASP A 45 -3.34 2.33 -6.89
C ASP A 45 -2.52 1.22 -7.55
N ARG A 46 -1.19 1.26 -7.37
CA ARG A 46 -0.29 0.23 -7.89
C ARG A 46 -0.51 -1.10 -7.19
N ALA A 47 -0.71 -1.09 -5.88
CA ALA A 47 -1.06 -2.27 -5.11
C ALA A 47 -2.41 -2.83 -5.56
N THR A 48 -3.43 -1.98 -5.70
CA THR A 48 -4.76 -2.36 -6.21
C THR A 48 -4.67 -3.03 -7.59
N LEU A 49 -3.96 -2.42 -8.54
CA LEU A 49 -3.78 -3.01 -9.88
C LEU A 49 -3.04 -4.35 -9.81
N MET A 50 -2.00 -4.46 -8.98
CA MET A 50 -1.26 -5.70 -8.80
C MET A 50 -2.16 -6.81 -8.25
N PHE A 51 -3.01 -6.53 -7.25
CA PHE A 51 -3.94 -7.53 -6.71
C PHE A 51 -4.98 -7.98 -7.74
N LEU A 52 -5.48 -7.07 -8.58
CA LEU A 52 -6.40 -7.44 -9.66
C LEU A 52 -5.72 -8.31 -10.71
N ALA A 53 -4.50 -7.96 -11.11
CA ALA A 53 -3.73 -8.71 -12.10
C ALA A 53 -3.33 -10.10 -11.61
N ASP A 54 -2.90 -10.21 -10.35
CA ASP A 54 -2.52 -11.47 -9.70
C ASP A 54 -3.73 -12.40 -9.49
N ALA A 55 -4.89 -11.84 -9.15
CA ALA A 55 -6.11 -12.60 -8.92
C ALA A 55 -6.83 -13.06 -10.20
N TYR A 56 -6.50 -12.49 -11.37
CA TYR A 56 -7.16 -12.82 -12.62
C TYR A 56 -6.82 -14.23 -13.09
N GLU A 57 -7.84 -15.07 -13.25
CA GLU A 57 -7.68 -16.44 -13.74
C GLU A 57 -8.82 -16.81 -14.70
N GLU A 58 -8.44 -17.38 -15.84
CA GLU A 58 -9.35 -18.04 -16.78
C GLU A 58 -9.38 -19.54 -16.45
N VAL A 59 -10.53 -20.07 -16.04
CA VAL A 59 -10.70 -21.47 -15.69
C VAL A 59 -11.50 -22.22 -16.75
N GLN A 60 -11.12 -23.49 -16.97
CA GLN A 60 -11.94 -24.40 -17.78
C GLN A 60 -13.29 -24.59 -17.10
N THR A 61 -14.34 -24.66 -17.92
CA THR A 61 -15.73 -24.80 -17.47
C THR A 61 -15.87 -25.97 -16.48
N ARG A 62 -16.57 -25.74 -15.37
CA ARG A 62 -16.95 -26.82 -14.44
C ARG A 62 -18.05 -27.65 -15.09
N SER A 63 -17.79 -28.94 -15.31
CA SER A 63 -18.72 -29.84 -15.99
C SER A 63 -20.06 -29.97 -15.24
N GLY A 64 -21.16 -29.81 -15.97
CA GLY A 64 -22.51 -30.22 -15.60
C GLY A 64 -23.13 -31.02 -16.76
N GLU A 65 -23.80 -32.14 -16.46
CA GLU A 65 -24.18 -33.22 -17.40
C GLU A 65 -25.16 -32.89 -18.55
N ARG A 66 -25.36 -31.62 -18.95
CA ARG A 66 -26.31 -31.30 -20.05
C ARG A 66 -25.85 -30.14 -20.92
N GLU A 67 -25.50 -30.48 -22.16
CA GLU A 67 -25.56 -29.68 -23.41
C GLU A 67 -25.45 -28.15 -23.32
N SER A 68 -24.59 -27.63 -22.46
CA SER A 68 -24.33 -26.21 -22.32
C SER A 68 -23.00 -25.93 -23.02
N LYS A 69 -22.96 -24.98 -23.96
CA LYS A 69 -21.73 -24.55 -24.62
C LYS A 69 -20.69 -24.21 -23.54
N HIS A 70 -19.55 -24.88 -23.61
CA HIS A 70 -18.47 -24.74 -22.64
C HIS A 70 -17.76 -23.41 -22.95
N GLU A 71 -18.05 -22.39 -22.17
CA GLU A 71 -17.38 -21.09 -22.23
C GLU A 71 -16.36 -20.99 -21.09
N THR A 72 -15.21 -20.38 -21.37
CA THR A 72 -14.18 -20.07 -20.38
C THR A 72 -14.78 -19.19 -19.28
N GLU A 73 -14.63 -19.58 -18.01
CA GLU A 73 -15.07 -18.76 -16.88
C GLU A 73 -13.91 -17.86 -16.44
N VAL A 74 -14.19 -16.58 -16.20
CA VAL A 74 -13.23 -15.64 -15.61
C VAL A 74 -13.52 -15.52 -14.12
N VAL A 75 -12.49 -15.68 -13.29
CA VAL A 75 -12.59 -15.50 -11.85
C VAL A 75 -11.51 -14.54 -11.36
N LEU A 76 -11.85 -13.75 -10.34
CA LEU A 76 -10.88 -12.99 -9.55
C LEU A 76 -10.67 -13.72 -8.22
N ARG A 77 -9.57 -14.47 -8.08
CA ARG A 77 -9.19 -15.17 -6.85
C ARG A 77 -8.56 -14.23 -5.81
N LEU A 78 -9.24 -13.12 -5.53
CA LEU A 78 -8.79 -12.18 -4.50
C LEU A 78 -8.71 -12.89 -3.14
N HIS A 79 -7.72 -12.51 -2.32
CA HIS A 79 -7.70 -12.90 -0.92
C HIS A 79 -9.02 -12.50 -0.26
N LYS A 80 -9.57 -13.35 0.62
CA LYS A 80 -10.91 -13.13 1.21
C LYS A 80 -11.03 -11.77 1.90
N ASP A 81 -9.94 -11.29 2.51
CA ASP A 81 -9.90 -9.97 3.16
C ASP A 81 -9.92 -8.81 2.16
N LEU A 82 -9.40 -9.03 0.94
CA LEU A 82 -9.35 -8.04 -0.14
C LEU A 82 -10.58 -8.05 -1.05
N ALA A 83 -11.38 -9.12 -1.03
CA ALA A 83 -12.60 -9.20 -1.82
C ALA A 83 -13.56 -8.03 -1.48
N PRO A 84 -13.99 -7.22 -2.45
CA PRO A 84 -14.78 -6.02 -2.19
C PRO A 84 -16.21 -6.34 -1.73
N ILE A 85 -16.77 -7.44 -2.23
CA ILE A 85 -18.06 -8.00 -1.81
C ILE A 85 -17.79 -9.38 -1.22
N LYS A 86 -18.25 -9.61 0.01
CA LYS A 86 -17.95 -10.83 0.76
C LYS A 86 -18.97 -11.94 0.52
N ILE A 87 -20.23 -11.55 0.31
CA ILE A 87 -21.40 -12.42 0.12
C ILE A 87 -22.34 -11.69 -0.85
N ALA A 88 -22.90 -12.42 -1.82
CA ALA A 88 -23.84 -11.93 -2.84
C ALA A 88 -25.08 -12.82 -2.90
#